data_AF-A0A349YFY3-F1
#
_entry.id   AF-A0A349YFY3-F1
#
_cell.length_a   1.000
_cell.length_b   1.000
_cell.length_c   1.000
_cell.angle_alpha   90.00
_cell.angle_beta   90.00
_cell.angle_gamma   90.00
#
_symmetry.space_group_name_H-M   'P 1'
#
loop_
_entity.id
_entity.type
_entity.pdbx_description
1 polymer ?
#
loop_
_entity_poly.entity_id
_entity_poly.type
_entity_poly.pdbx_seq_one_letter_code
_entity_poly.pdbx_strand_id
1 'polypeptide(L)'
;GFACSNVALGVGSFSFQCIEEDGVLKPFTRDTFSSCIKATYCEINDRPYPIFKNPKDGGFKKSQKGCCVVYYEPDGELNYFDECSWEEACEDADNELITVFKDGKLIGEQSLAGIRYRLHGGKF
;
A
#
# COMPACT_ATOMS: atom_id res chain seq x y z
N GLY A 1 38.34 14.95 -16.48
CA GLY A 1 37.00 14.97 -15.85
C GLY A 1 37.08 14.32 -14.49
N PHE A 2 36.09 14.56 -13.61
CA PHE A 2 35.99 13.90 -12.31
C PHE A 2 35.11 12.64 -12.42
N ALA A 3 35.55 11.52 -11.86
CA ALA A 3 34.78 10.27 -11.84
C ALA A 3 33.84 10.23 -10.62
N CYS A 4 32.61 9.75 -10.78
CA CYS A 4 31.64 9.64 -9.69
C CYS A 4 32.12 8.72 -8.55
N SER A 5 33.01 7.77 -8.84
CA SER A 5 33.63 6.88 -7.84
C SER A 5 34.47 7.62 -6.78
N ASN A 6 34.80 8.88 -7.03
CA ASN A 6 35.61 9.70 -6.12
C ASN A 6 34.75 10.58 -5.20
N VAL A 7 33.42 10.42 -5.22
CA VAL A 7 32.47 11.25 -4.48
C VAL A 7 31.62 10.37 -3.58
N ALA A 8 31.42 10.83 -2.34
CA ALA A 8 30.39 10.33 -1.43
C ALA A 8 29.33 11.42 -1.24
N LEU A 9 28.05 11.06 -1.33
CA LEU A 9 26.93 11.98 -1.14
C LEU A 9 26.27 11.70 0.20
N GLY A 10 26.11 12.75 1.01
CA GLY A 10 25.30 12.70 2.22
C GLY A 10 23.83 12.96 1.89
N VAL A 11 22.95 12.10 2.39
CA VAL A 11 21.50 12.31 2.36
C VAL A 11 21.01 12.68 3.75
N GLY A 12 20.15 13.69 3.82
CA GLY A 12 19.69 14.27 5.09
C GLY A 12 18.19 14.53 5.07
N SER A 13 17.71 15.35 6.01
CA SER A 13 16.28 15.67 6.19
C SER A 13 15.56 15.95 4.87
N PHE A 14 16.15 16.76 4.01
CA PHE A 14 15.55 17.17 2.75
C PHE A 14 15.37 16.00 1.76
N SER A 15 16.31 15.06 1.73
CA SER A 15 16.23 13.85 0.89
C SER A 15 15.17 12.85 1.36
N PHE A 16 14.80 12.90 2.65
CA PHE A 16 13.81 12.00 3.24
C PHE A 16 12.42 12.62 3.39
N GLN A 17 12.28 13.93 3.24
CA GLN A 17 11.06 14.67 3.59
C GLN A 17 10.50 15.53 2.46
N CYS A 18 11.07 15.49 1.25
CA CYS A 18 10.59 16.28 0.12
C CYS A 18 10.58 15.45 -1.17
N ILE A 19 9.66 15.80 -2.07
CA ILE A 19 9.65 15.38 -3.48
C ILE A 19 9.84 16.60 -4.37
N GLU A 20 10.55 16.43 -5.49
CA GLU A 20 10.62 17.45 -6.53
C GLU A 20 9.56 17.16 -7.59
N GLU A 21 8.65 18.10 -7.80
CA GLU A 21 7.61 18.03 -8.82
C GLU A 21 7.58 19.35 -9.59
N ASP A 22 7.70 19.29 -10.91
CA ASP A 22 7.70 20.46 -11.81
C ASP A 22 8.75 21.53 -11.43
N GLY A 23 9.92 21.08 -10.95
CA GLY A 23 11.01 21.96 -10.50
C GLY A 23 10.74 22.66 -9.17
N VAL A 24 9.68 22.26 -8.45
CA VAL A 24 9.31 22.78 -7.13
C VAL A 24 9.48 21.69 -6.09
N LEU A 25 10.18 22.04 -5.01
CA LEU A 25 10.38 21.14 -3.88
C LEU A 25 9.17 21.21 -2.95
N LYS A 26 8.47 20.09 -2.82
CA LYS A 26 7.26 19.94 -2.00
C LYS A 26 7.55 19.01 -0.82
N PRO A 27 7.29 19.43 0.44
CA PRO A 27 7.38 18.53 1.58
C PRO A 27 6.44 17.34 1.44
N PHE A 28 6.86 16.17 1.93
CA PHE A 28 5.98 15.03 2.07
C PHE A 28 4.86 15.36 3.05
N THR A 29 3.64 15.08 2.61
CA THR A 29 2.43 15.13 3.42
C THR A 29 1.75 13.77 3.33
N ARG A 30 0.72 13.54 4.16
CA ARG A 30 -0.16 12.37 4.00
C ARG A 30 -0.64 12.21 2.56
N ASP A 31 -0.90 13.32 1.89
CA ASP A 31 -1.53 13.33 0.56
C ASP A 31 -0.53 13.09 -0.57
N THR A 32 0.79 13.13 -0.33
CA THR A 32 1.81 12.92 -1.37
C THR A 32 1.61 11.59 -2.09
N PHE A 33 1.33 10.52 -1.35
CA PHE A 33 1.06 9.20 -1.94
C PHE A 33 -0.43 8.86 -1.95
N SER A 34 -1.29 9.85 -1.68
CA SER A 34 -2.76 9.69 -1.61
C SER A 34 -3.24 8.57 -0.69
N SER A 35 -2.47 8.24 0.36
CA SER A 35 -2.81 7.17 1.29
C SER A 35 -4.03 7.54 2.14
N CYS A 36 -5.02 6.65 2.22
CA CYS A 36 -6.20 6.86 3.02
C CYS A 36 -6.81 5.55 3.55
N ILE A 37 -7.60 5.66 4.61
CA ILE A 37 -8.36 4.55 5.18
C ILE A 37 -9.84 4.80 4.91
N LYS A 38 -10.56 3.77 4.46
CA LYS A 38 -11.99 3.76 4.18
C LYS A 38 -12.61 2.50 4.75
N ALA A 39 -13.79 2.61 5.34
CA ALA A 39 -14.61 1.43 5.60
C ALA A 39 -15.30 1.02 4.30
N THR A 40 -15.11 -0.24 3.89
CA THR A 40 -15.65 -0.79 2.63
C THR A 40 -16.60 -1.98 2.88
N TYR A 41 -16.62 -2.51 4.10
CA TYR A 41 -17.46 -3.64 4.52
C TYR A 41 -17.90 -3.45 5.98
N CYS A 42 -19.11 -3.88 6.30
CA CYS A 42 -19.56 -4.06 7.68
C CYS A 42 -20.57 -5.21 7.80
N GLU A 43 -20.81 -5.66 9.03
CA GLU A 43 -21.84 -6.65 9.35
C GLU A 43 -22.89 -6.04 10.27
N ILE A 44 -24.17 -6.29 9.97
CA ILE A 44 -25.30 -5.86 10.80
C ILE A 44 -26.19 -7.07 11.05
N ASN A 45 -26.31 -7.49 12.32
CA ASN A 45 -27.01 -8.71 12.72
C ASN A 45 -26.52 -9.94 11.93
N ASP A 46 -25.20 -10.14 11.91
CA ASP A 46 -24.51 -11.25 11.22
C ASP A 46 -24.79 -11.32 9.72
N ARG A 47 -25.18 -10.20 9.11
CA ARG A 47 -25.39 -10.09 7.66
C ARG A 47 -24.33 -9.17 7.06
N PRO A 48 -23.65 -9.59 5.97
CA PRO A 48 -22.66 -8.77 5.30
C PRO A 48 -23.30 -7.61 4.53
N TYR A 49 -22.73 -6.41 4.66
CA TYR A 49 -23.11 -5.22 3.91
C TYR A 49 -21.88 -4.59 3.27
N PRO A 50 -21.74 -4.67 1.92
CA PRO A 50 -20.72 -3.91 1.21
C PRO A 50 -21.10 -2.42 1.25
N ILE A 51 -20.17 -1.58 1.70
CA ILE A 51 -20.33 -0.13 1.78
C ILE A 51 -19.24 0.55 0.95
N PHE A 52 -19.51 1.77 0.48
CA PHE A 52 -18.51 2.54 -0.27
C PHE A 52 -18.84 4.01 -0.22
N LYS A 53 -17.82 4.84 -0.41
CA LYS A 53 -17.98 6.28 -0.60
C LYS A 53 -17.91 6.60 -2.09
N ASN A 54 -18.94 7.26 -2.61
CA ASN A 54 -18.97 7.74 -3.99
C ASN A 54 -19.48 9.20 -4.04
N PRO A 55 -18.59 10.20 -3.86
CA PRO A 55 -19.00 11.59 -3.89
C PRO A 55 -19.44 12.01 -5.29
N LYS A 56 -20.41 12.93 -5.38
CA LYS A 56 -20.94 13.45 -6.65
C LYS A 56 -19.86 14.10 -7.52
N ASP A 57 -18.92 14.81 -6.88
CA ASP A 57 -17.79 15.47 -7.51
C ASP A 57 -16.46 14.90 -6.99
N GLY A 58 -15.48 14.72 -7.88
CA GLY A 58 -14.14 14.22 -7.56
C GLY A 58 -14.05 12.69 -7.55
N GLY A 59 -14.20 12.07 -8.73
CA GLY A 59 -14.18 10.62 -8.93
C GLY A 59 -12.98 9.88 -8.32
N PHE A 60 -11.85 10.56 -8.16
CA PHE A 60 -10.66 10.05 -7.44
C PHE A 60 -10.94 9.68 -5.97
N LYS A 61 -11.99 10.24 -5.36
CA LYS A 61 -12.37 9.96 -3.96
C LYS A 61 -13.37 8.82 -3.83
N LYS A 62 -13.70 8.11 -4.91
CA LYS A 62 -14.49 6.88 -4.87
C LYS A 62 -13.64 5.79 -4.19
N SER A 63 -14.21 5.14 -3.16
CA SER A 63 -13.56 3.99 -2.52
C SER A 63 -13.93 2.68 -3.19
N GLN A 64 -13.15 1.64 -2.91
CA GLN A 64 -13.55 0.26 -3.08
C GLN A 64 -14.84 -0.03 -2.30
N LYS A 65 -15.50 -1.14 -2.66
CA LYS A 65 -16.77 -1.61 -2.08
C LYS A 65 -16.62 -3.09 -1.68
N GLY A 66 -17.05 -3.46 -0.49
CA GLY A 66 -16.87 -4.82 0.04
C GLY A 66 -15.43 -5.11 0.47
N CYS A 67 -15.11 -6.40 0.62
CA CYS A 67 -13.72 -6.85 0.79
C CYS A 67 -13.00 -6.83 -0.58
N CYS A 68 -11.67 -6.89 -0.55
CA CYS A 68 -10.85 -6.91 -1.76
C CYS A 68 -9.79 -8.01 -1.70
N VAL A 69 -9.39 -8.45 -2.89
CA VAL A 69 -8.25 -9.31 -3.12
C VAL A 69 -7.22 -8.50 -3.90
N VAL A 70 -5.99 -8.51 -3.41
CA VAL A 70 -4.85 -7.88 -4.07
C VAL A 70 -4.00 -9.00 -4.65
N TYR A 71 -3.62 -8.92 -5.92
CA TYR A 71 -2.91 -10.00 -6.60
C TYR A 71 -1.86 -9.43 -7.55
N TYR A 72 -0.92 -10.28 -7.97
CA TYR A 72 0.02 -9.96 -9.04
C TYR A 72 -0.54 -10.37 -10.39
N GLU A 73 -0.52 -9.45 -11.34
CA GLU A 73 -0.77 -9.74 -12.75
C GLU A 73 0.41 -10.54 -13.35
N PRO A 74 0.22 -11.22 -14.51
CA PRO A 74 1.30 -11.98 -15.14
C PRO A 74 2.55 -11.17 -15.53
N ASP A 75 2.42 -9.84 -15.64
CA ASP A 75 3.54 -8.92 -15.91
C ASP A 75 4.31 -8.51 -14.64
N GLY A 76 3.83 -8.92 -13.45
CA GLY A 76 4.41 -8.62 -12.15
C GLY A 76 3.90 -7.33 -11.50
N GLU A 77 2.94 -6.64 -12.13
CA GLU A 77 2.30 -5.47 -11.51
C GLU A 77 1.23 -5.89 -10.50
N LEU A 78 1.04 -5.07 -9.46
CA LEU A 78 -0.02 -5.29 -8.48
C LEU A 78 -1.37 -4.76 -9.01
N ASN A 79 -2.41 -5.57 -8.87
CA ASN A 79 -3.78 -5.19 -9.15
C ASN A 79 -4.70 -5.67 -8.03
N TYR A 80 -5.98 -5.30 -8.10
CA TYR A 80 -6.98 -5.74 -7.14
C TYR A 80 -8.36 -5.86 -7.79
N PHE A 81 -9.20 -6.70 -7.20
CA PHE A 81 -10.65 -6.66 -7.41
C PHE A 81 -11.37 -6.45 -6.07
N ASP A 82 -12.53 -5.80 -6.11
CA ASP A 82 -13.39 -5.55 -4.97
C ASP A 82 -14.76 -6.22 -5.14
N GLU A 83 -15.71 -5.91 -4.27
CA GLU A 83 -17.02 -6.53 -4.14
C GLU A 83 -17.00 -7.98 -3.64
N CYS A 84 -15.90 -8.43 -3.04
CA CYS A 84 -15.81 -9.74 -2.39
C CYS A 84 -16.55 -9.77 -1.05
N SER A 85 -17.08 -10.94 -0.71
CA SER A 85 -17.38 -11.31 0.67
C SER A 85 -16.12 -11.49 1.50
N TRP A 86 -16.28 -11.56 2.82
CA TRP A 86 -15.17 -11.84 3.75
C TRP A 86 -14.56 -13.22 3.49
N GLU A 87 -15.39 -14.24 3.25
CA GLU A 87 -14.95 -15.62 2.99
C GLU A 87 -14.16 -15.70 1.69
N GLU A 88 -14.68 -15.16 0.58
CA GLU A 88 -13.97 -15.12 -0.71
C GLU A 88 -12.61 -14.44 -0.58
N ALA A 89 -12.53 -13.26 0.06
CA ALA A 89 -11.26 -12.55 0.19
C ALA A 89 -10.26 -13.28 1.10
N CYS A 90 -10.71 -14.01 2.11
CA CYS A 90 -9.83 -14.75 3.03
C CYS A 90 -9.36 -16.09 2.46
N GLU A 91 -10.14 -16.71 1.59
CA GLU A 91 -9.84 -18.02 1.00
C GLU A 91 -9.16 -17.93 -0.37
N ASP A 92 -9.13 -16.75 -0.98
CA ASP A 92 -8.43 -16.52 -2.24
C ASP A 92 -6.92 -16.73 -2.08
N ALA A 93 -6.41 -17.71 -2.83
CA ALA A 93 -5.01 -18.13 -2.76
C ALA A 93 -4.04 -17.13 -3.40
N ASP A 94 -4.54 -16.23 -4.26
CA ASP A 94 -3.77 -15.20 -4.94
C ASP A 94 -3.76 -13.88 -4.13
N ASN A 95 -4.45 -13.83 -2.99
CA ASN A 95 -4.51 -12.63 -2.16
C ASN A 95 -3.18 -12.36 -1.43
N GLU A 96 -2.53 -11.28 -1.82
CA GLU A 96 -1.28 -10.78 -1.23
C GLU A 96 -1.49 -10.12 0.15
N LEU A 97 -2.74 -9.86 0.54
CA LEU A 97 -3.06 -9.34 1.88
C LEU A 97 -2.93 -10.44 2.94
N ILE A 98 -1.88 -10.34 3.75
CA ILE A 98 -1.62 -11.28 4.85
C ILE A 98 -2.05 -10.72 6.22
N THR A 99 -2.54 -11.60 7.09
CA THR A 99 -2.85 -11.21 8.48
C THR A 99 -1.55 -11.02 9.27
N VAL A 100 -1.24 -9.79 9.66
CA VAL A 100 -0.07 -9.47 10.51
C VAL A 100 -0.45 -9.24 11.97
N PHE A 101 -1.72 -8.93 12.25
CA PHE A 101 -2.23 -8.66 13.58
C PHE A 101 -3.64 -9.24 13.71
N LYS A 102 -3.91 -9.96 14.81
CA LYS A 102 -5.20 -10.61 15.07
C LYS A 102 -5.49 -10.63 16.56
N ASP A 103 -6.71 -10.26 16.95
CA ASP A 103 -7.22 -10.35 18.33
C ASP A 103 -6.27 -9.77 19.39
N GLY A 104 -5.72 -8.57 19.11
CA GLY A 104 -4.82 -7.87 20.02
C GLY A 104 -3.37 -8.36 20.01
N LYS A 105 -3.00 -9.26 19.10
CA LYS A 105 -1.66 -9.86 19.02
C LYS A 105 -1.04 -9.66 17.64
N LEU A 106 0.25 -9.30 17.63
CA LEU A 106 1.08 -9.35 16.43
C LEU A 106 1.38 -10.82 16.11
N ILE A 107 1.06 -11.25 14.89
CA ILE A 107 1.26 -12.63 14.43
C ILE A 107 2.18 -12.73 13.20
N GLY A 108 2.46 -11.60 12.53
CA GLY A 108 3.39 -11.50 11.42
C GLY A 108 4.49 -10.49 11.73
N GLU A 109 5.74 -10.96 11.81
CA GLU A 109 6.92 -10.12 11.97
C GLU A 109 7.75 -10.09 10.70
N GLN A 110 8.41 -8.96 10.43
CA GLN A 110 9.33 -8.81 9.31
C GLN A 110 10.64 -8.19 9.77
N SER A 111 11.75 -8.78 9.33
CA SER A 111 13.09 -8.22 9.60
C SER A 111 13.50 -7.23 8.51
N LEU A 112 14.30 -6.23 8.89
CA LEU A 112 14.87 -5.27 7.93
C LEU A 112 15.71 -5.98 6.85
N ALA A 113 16.44 -7.04 7.21
CA ALA A 113 17.20 -7.84 6.26
C ALA A 113 16.28 -8.54 5.25
N GLY A 114 15.16 -9.10 5.71
CA GLY A 114 14.15 -9.71 4.83
C GLY A 114 13.51 -8.71 3.87
N ILE A 115 13.18 -7.51 4.36
CA ILE A 115 12.63 -6.42 3.52
C ILE A 115 13.65 -6.01 2.46
N ARG A 116 14.91 -5.78 2.84
CA ARG A 116 15.99 -5.43 1.88
C ARG A 116 16.23 -6.52 0.85
N TYR A 117 16.17 -7.78 1.27
CA TYR A 117 16.30 -8.91 0.36
C TYR A 117 15.15 -8.95 -0.66
N ARG A 118 13.91 -8.71 -0.22
CA ARG A 118 12.74 -8.65 -1.12
C ARG A 118 12.87 -7.55 -2.17
N LEU A 119 13.29 -6.35 -1.75
CA LEU A 119 13.36 -5.19 -2.64
C LEU A 119 14.58 -5.21 -3.57
N HIS A 120 15.72 -5.74 -3.14
CA HIS A 120 16.99 -5.61 -3.87
C HIS A 120 17.83 -6.90 -3.94
N GLY A 121 17.27 -8.06 -3.59
CA GLY A 121 17.98 -9.34 -3.64
C GLY A 121 19.21 -9.40 -2.73
N GLY A 122 19.23 -8.61 -1.65
CA GLY A 122 20.36 -8.52 -0.72
C GLY A 122 21.55 -7.70 -1.23
N LYS A 123 21.39 -6.95 -2.33
CA LYS A 123 22.46 -6.16 -2.97
C LYS A 123 22.61 -4.73 -2.41
N PHE A 124 22.35 -4.54 -1.11
CA PHE A 124 22.61 -3.29 -0.42
C PHE A 124 24.00 -3.26 0.21
#